data_AF-E3KYA9-F1
#
_entry.id   AF-E3KYA9-F1
#
_cell.length_a   1.000
_cell.length_b   1.000
_cell.length_c   1.000
_cell.angle_alpha   90.00
_cell.angle_beta   90.00
_cell.angle_gamma   90.00
#
_symmetry.space_group_name_H-M   'P 1'
#
loop_
_entity.id
_entity.type
_entity.pdbx_description
1 polymer ?
#
loop_
_entity_poly.entity_id
_entity_poly.type
_entity_poly.pdbx_seq_one_letter_code
_entity_poly.pdbx_strand_id
1 'polypeptide(L)'
;MATTNGEDAQEIENILKGEESLLTREQEVERVVAAFKLNPYEILDLDMTNPTAITESVIRKTYRQKSLLIHPDKLSHPRGVEAFDLLKKAEGFLLDPEKRKGLDETIKDARMLTLRRLNLPDSTPDEHEKLAKLVPSFQFRVGLKTKEIIIEEELRVRRARKMTMIAEGTEAKRQEDAIPKRKPRVEREEEVGRNKGRKGD
;
A
#
# COMPACT_ATOMS: atom_id res chain seq x y z
N MET A 1 -9.78 -61.39 -11.93
CA MET A 1 -8.98 -60.37 -11.22
C MET A 1 -8.65 -59.27 -12.22
N ALA A 2 -9.51 -58.26 -12.36
CA ALA A 2 -9.32 -57.18 -13.34
C ALA A 2 -10.07 -55.88 -12.98
N THR A 3 -10.26 -55.60 -11.69
CA THR A 3 -10.99 -54.40 -11.22
C THR A 3 -10.11 -53.43 -10.41
N THR A 4 -8.92 -53.83 -9.98
CA THR A 4 -8.06 -53.04 -9.08
C THR A 4 -7.38 -51.85 -9.76
N ASN A 5 -6.95 -52.01 -11.03
CA ASN A 5 -6.17 -50.96 -11.72
C ASN A 5 -6.95 -49.66 -12.02
N GLY A 6 -8.29 -49.70 -12.07
CA GLY A 6 -9.11 -48.52 -12.34
C GLY A 6 -9.45 -47.72 -11.08
N GLU A 7 -9.61 -48.40 -9.94
CA GLU A 7 -9.89 -47.79 -8.64
C GLU A 7 -8.63 -47.11 -8.08
N ASP A 8 -7.46 -47.77 -8.18
CA ASP A 8 -6.17 -47.21 -7.78
C ASP A 8 -5.81 -45.95 -8.58
N ALA A 9 -6.11 -45.94 -9.89
CA ALA A 9 -5.88 -44.77 -10.75
C ALA A 9 -6.78 -43.59 -10.37
N GLN A 10 -8.05 -43.85 -10.01
CA GLN A 10 -8.99 -42.82 -9.59
C GLN A 10 -8.63 -42.24 -8.21
N GLU A 11 -8.10 -43.07 -7.31
CA GLU A 11 -7.64 -42.65 -5.99
C GLU A 11 -6.38 -41.78 -6.09
N ILE A 12 -5.42 -42.15 -6.93
CA ILE A 12 -4.24 -41.33 -7.26
C ILE A 12 -4.65 -39.97 -7.87
N GLU A 13 -5.62 -39.96 -8.79
CA GLU A 13 -6.11 -38.73 -9.39
C GLU A 13 -6.76 -37.79 -8.35
N ASN A 14 -7.50 -38.35 -7.40
CA ASN A 14 -8.15 -37.58 -6.33
C ASN A 14 -7.13 -36.99 -5.35
N ILE A 15 -6.08 -37.74 -5.00
CA ILE A 15 -4.97 -37.26 -4.16
C ILE A 15 -4.24 -36.12 -4.87
N LEU A 16 -3.88 -36.31 -6.14
CA LEU A 16 -3.20 -35.28 -6.96
C LEU A 16 -4.02 -34.00 -7.05
N LYS A 17 -5.34 -34.08 -7.27
CA LYS A 17 -6.23 -32.92 -7.28
C LYS A 17 -6.28 -32.20 -5.92
N GLY A 18 -6.23 -32.96 -4.83
CA GLY A 18 -6.17 -32.41 -3.48
C GLY A 18 -4.87 -31.62 -3.24
N GLU A 19 -3.73 -32.21 -3.61
CA GLU A 19 -2.42 -31.56 -3.50
C GLU A 19 -2.31 -30.32 -4.40
N GLU A 20 -2.77 -30.40 -5.65
CA GLU A 20 -2.82 -29.24 -6.56
C GLU A 20 -3.65 -28.09 -5.97
N SER A 21 -4.79 -28.41 -5.35
CA SER A 21 -5.63 -27.42 -4.68
C SER A 21 -4.93 -26.77 -3.49
N LEU A 22 -4.20 -27.54 -2.67
CA LEU A 22 -3.43 -27.01 -1.54
C LEU A 22 -2.28 -26.12 -2.02
N LEU A 23 -1.49 -26.58 -2.99
CA LEU A 23 -0.39 -25.81 -3.58
C LEU A 23 -0.88 -24.48 -4.14
N THR A 24 -2.02 -24.48 -4.85
CA THR A 24 -2.62 -23.25 -5.39
C THR A 24 -2.98 -22.26 -4.28
N ARG A 25 -3.51 -22.75 -3.15
CA ARG A 25 -3.87 -21.91 -2.01
C ARG A 25 -2.65 -21.33 -1.32
N GLU A 26 -1.61 -22.13 -1.11
CA GLU A 26 -0.34 -21.68 -0.50
C GLU A 26 0.38 -20.66 -1.39
N GLN A 27 0.40 -20.89 -2.70
CA GLN A 27 0.94 -19.95 -3.68
C GLN A 27 0.19 -18.62 -3.66
N GLU A 28 -1.14 -18.64 -3.51
CA GLU A 28 -1.91 -17.40 -3.38
C GLU A 28 -1.55 -16.63 -2.11
N VAL A 29 -1.34 -17.33 -0.99
CA VAL A 29 -0.89 -16.69 0.26
C VAL A 29 0.45 -16.00 0.05
N GLU A 30 1.43 -16.69 -0.51
CA GLU A 30 2.75 -16.11 -0.79
C GLU A 30 2.68 -14.96 -1.80
N ARG A 31 1.84 -15.05 -2.84
CA ARG A 31 1.60 -13.96 -3.80
C ARG A 31 1.06 -12.70 -3.11
N VAL A 32 -0.01 -12.83 -2.33
CA VAL A 32 -0.64 -11.70 -1.62
C VAL A 32 0.36 -11.00 -0.70
N VAL A 33 1.20 -11.79 -0.06
CA VAL A 33 2.14 -11.32 0.93
C VAL A 33 3.40 -10.70 0.31
N ALA A 34 3.83 -11.22 -0.83
CA ALA A 34 4.91 -10.65 -1.64
C ALA A 34 4.46 -9.41 -2.43
N ALA A 35 3.15 -9.21 -2.61
CA ALA A 35 2.60 -8.06 -3.33
C ALA A 35 3.03 -6.74 -2.70
N PHE A 36 3.17 -5.70 -3.54
CA PHE A 36 3.54 -4.39 -3.08
C PHE A 36 2.45 -3.80 -2.17
N LYS A 37 2.75 -3.68 -0.86
CA LYS A 37 1.79 -3.34 0.20
C LYS A 37 1.08 -1.99 0.02
N LEU A 38 1.67 -1.07 -0.75
CA LEU A 38 1.09 0.24 -1.04
C LEU A 38 0.23 0.25 -2.32
N ASN A 39 0.08 -0.90 -3.00
CA ASN A 39 -0.75 -1.06 -4.17
C ASN A 39 -1.86 -2.12 -3.96
N PRO A 40 -3.06 -1.70 -3.53
CA PRO A 40 -4.23 -2.55 -3.35
C PRO A 40 -4.66 -3.34 -4.59
N TYR A 41 -4.45 -2.81 -5.81
CA TYR A 41 -4.78 -3.54 -7.03
C TYR A 41 -3.91 -4.79 -7.18
N GLU A 42 -2.62 -4.69 -6.87
CA GLU A 42 -1.70 -5.82 -6.92
C GLU A 42 -2.01 -6.88 -5.85
N ILE A 43 -2.38 -6.43 -4.63
CA ILE A 43 -2.81 -7.33 -3.55
C ILE A 43 -4.06 -8.13 -3.97
N LEU A 44 -5.05 -7.47 -4.56
CA LEU A 44 -6.28 -8.12 -5.04
C LEU A 44 -6.15 -8.76 -6.43
N ASP A 45 -4.98 -8.70 -7.06
CA ASP A 45 -4.72 -9.23 -8.40
C ASP A 45 -5.69 -8.67 -9.45
N LEU A 46 -5.93 -7.37 -9.37
CA LEU A 46 -6.78 -6.60 -10.28
C LEU A 46 -5.91 -5.85 -11.28
N ASP A 47 -6.38 -5.74 -12.52
CA ASP A 47 -5.70 -4.95 -13.54
C ASP A 47 -5.82 -3.46 -13.22
N MET A 48 -4.73 -2.90 -12.69
CA MET A 48 -4.62 -1.48 -12.36
C MET A 48 -4.59 -0.58 -13.59
N THR A 49 -4.25 -1.11 -14.78
CA THR A 49 -4.12 -0.31 -16.01
C THR A 49 -5.46 0.03 -16.64
N ASN A 50 -6.53 -0.66 -16.24
CA ASN A 50 -7.89 -0.41 -16.70
C ASN A 50 -8.84 -0.14 -15.52
N PRO A 51 -8.68 1.01 -14.81
CA PRO A 51 -9.46 1.30 -13.61
C PRO A 51 -10.96 1.43 -13.86
N THR A 52 -11.37 1.79 -15.09
CA THR A 52 -12.80 1.89 -15.47
C THR A 52 -13.49 0.53 -15.54
N ALA A 53 -12.77 -0.54 -15.88
CA ALA A 53 -13.29 -1.90 -15.83
C ALA A 53 -13.45 -2.42 -14.39
N ILE A 54 -12.72 -1.84 -13.43
CA ILE A 54 -12.72 -2.28 -12.04
C ILE A 54 -13.84 -1.57 -11.26
N THR A 55 -15.05 -2.11 -11.30
CA THR A 55 -16.17 -1.58 -10.49
C THR A 55 -16.07 -2.05 -9.03
N GLU A 56 -16.80 -1.39 -8.12
CA GLU A 56 -16.93 -1.85 -6.72
C GLU A 56 -17.43 -3.31 -6.62
N SER A 57 -18.33 -3.70 -7.53
CA SER A 57 -18.82 -5.07 -7.61
C SER A 57 -17.70 -6.07 -7.91
N VAL A 58 -16.81 -5.73 -8.85
CA VAL A 58 -15.62 -6.54 -9.18
C VAL A 58 -14.70 -6.64 -7.97
N ILE A 59 -14.41 -5.52 -7.30
CA ILE A 59 -13.55 -5.49 -6.10
C ILE A 59 -14.10 -6.44 -5.01
N ARG A 60 -15.38 -6.30 -4.66
CA ARG A 60 -16.04 -7.15 -3.65
C ARG A 60 -16.10 -8.62 -4.06
N LYS A 61 -16.29 -8.90 -5.35
CA LYS A 61 -16.30 -10.28 -5.86
C LYS A 61 -14.92 -10.91 -5.74
N THR A 62 -13.87 -10.22 -6.19
CA THR A 62 -12.49 -10.70 -6.14
C THR A 62 -12.02 -10.90 -4.70
N TYR A 63 -12.31 -9.95 -3.81
CA TYR A 63 -12.02 -10.10 -2.38
C TYR A 63 -12.70 -11.34 -1.79
N ARG A 64 -14.01 -11.54 -2.03
CA ARG A 64 -14.73 -12.74 -1.53
C ARG A 64 -14.13 -14.03 -2.07
N GLN A 65 -13.78 -14.09 -3.35
CA GLN A 65 -13.16 -15.26 -3.95
C GLN A 65 -11.80 -15.59 -3.33
N LYS A 66 -10.90 -14.59 -3.22
CA LYS A 66 -9.56 -14.77 -2.68
C LYS A 66 -9.57 -15.04 -1.17
N SER A 67 -10.35 -14.30 -0.40
CA SER A 67 -10.47 -14.50 1.05
C SER A 67 -11.00 -15.89 1.43
N LEU A 68 -11.92 -16.46 0.64
CA LEU A 68 -12.38 -17.84 0.83
C LEU A 68 -11.32 -18.89 0.45
N LEU A 69 -10.48 -18.59 -0.54
CA LEU A 69 -9.40 -19.47 -0.99
C LEU A 69 -8.31 -19.60 0.08
N ILE A 70 -7.96 -18.50 0.75
CA ILE A 70 -6.89 -18.44 1.76
C ILE A 70 -7.38 -18.30 3.20
N HIS A 71 -8.65 -18.65 3.46
CA HIS A 71 -9.24 -18.49 4.79
C HIS A 71 -8.45 -19.28 5.84
N PRO A 72 -8.07 -18.69 7.00
CA PRO A 72 -7.23 -19.36 7.99
C PRO A 72 -7.84 -20.65 8.54
N ASP A 73 -9.17 -20.75 8.66
CA ASP A 73 -9.85 -21.99 9.08
C ASP A 73 -9.71 -23.15 8.09
N LYS A 74 -9.49 -22.86 6.80
CA LYS A 74 -9.44 -23.87 5.72
C LYS A 74 -8.02 -24.20 5.27
N LEU A 75 -7.05 -23.35 5.61
CA LEU A 75 -5.65 -23.48 5.20
C LEU A 75 -4.75 -23.12 6.38
N SER A 76 -4.06 -24.11 6.92
CA SER A 76 -3.08 -23.94 7.98
C SER A 76 -1.73 -23.47 7.41
N HIS A 77 -1.64 -22.18 7.04
CA HIS A 77 -0.42 -21.56 6.54
C HIS A 77 0.15 -20.54 7.55
N PRO A 78 1.48 -20.51 7.82
CA PRO A 78 2.08 -19.60 8.81
C PRO A 78 1.75 -18.11 8.58
N ARG A 79 1.56 -17.73 7.31
CA ARG A 79 1.28 -16.36 6.86
C ARG A 79 -0.17 -16.16 6.38
N GLY A 80 -1.04 -17.16 6.55
CA GLY A 80 -2.43 -17.10 6.06
C GLY A 80 -3.22 -15.93 6.66
N VAL A 81 -3.05 -15.68 7.96
CA VAL A 81 -3.69 -14.54 8.65
C VAL A 81 -3.17 -13.20 8.12
N GLU A 82 -1.85 -13.07 7.92
CA GLU A 82 -1.25 -11.85 7.34
C GLU A 82 -1.84 -11.57 5.95
N ALA A 83 -1.91 -12.59 5.09
CA ALA A 83 -2.45 -12.47 3.75
C ALA A 83 -3.94 -12.08 3.75
N PHE A 84 -4.74 -12.71 4.61
CA PHE A 84 -6.16 -12.40 4.74
C PHE A 84 -6.39 -10.93 5.16
N ASP A 85 -5.61 -10.44 6.12
CA ASP A 85 -5.68 -9.05 6.56
C ASP A 85 -5.26 -8.07 5.46
N LEU A 86 -4.26 -8.42 4.64
CA LEU A 86 -3.85 -7.63 3.48
C LEU A 86 -4.98 -7.53 2.45
N LEU A 87 -5.65 -8.65 2.13
CA LEU A 87 -6.81 -8.65 1.22
C LEU A 87 -7.93 -7.74 1.73
N LYS A 88 -8.24 -7.80 3.04
CA LYS A 88 -9.29 -6.99 3.66
C LYS A 88 -8.95 -5.49 3.64
N LYS A 89 -7.68 -5.15 3.92
CA LYS A 89 -7.20 -3.76 3.84
C LYS A 89 -7.24 -3.23 2.40
N ALA A 90 -6.85 -4.06 1.43
CA ALA A 90 -6.89 -3.69 0.02
C ALA A 90 -8.32 -3.45 -0.48
N GLU A 91 -9.27 -4.31 -0.11
CA GLU A 91 -10.70 -4.10 -0.42
C GLU A 91 -11.19 -2.78 0.18
N GLY A 92 -10.95 -2.55 1.47
CA GLY A 92 -11.37 -1.32 2.15
C GLY A 92 -10.76 -0.05 1.54
N PHE A 93 -9.53 -0.11 1.05
CA PHE A 93 -8.89 1.02 0.36
C PHE A 93 -9.55 1.31 -0.99
N LEU A 94 -9.80 0.28 -1.81
CA LEU A 94 -10.39 0.46 -3.14
C LEU A 94 -11.88 0.81 -3.11
N LEU A 95 -12.58 0.51 -2.01
CA LEU A 95 -13.96 0.92 -1.80
C LEU A 95 -14.10 2.36 -1.28
N ASP A 96 -13.00 2.99 -0.86
CA ASP A 96 -12.96 4.40 -0.48
C ASP A 96 -12.69 5.26 -1.73
N PRO A 97 -13.68 6.07 -2.20
CA PRO A 97 -13.54 6.80 -3.45
C PRO A 97 -12.40 7.82 -3.45
N GLU A 98 -12.10 8.45 -2.32
CA GLU A 98 -11.06 9.47 -2.23
C GLU A 98 -9.68 8.83 -2.31
N LYS A 99 -9.46 7.75 -1.55
CA LYS A 99 -8.20 7.00 -1.56
C LYS A 99 -7.96 6.34 -2.91
N ARG A 100 -9.00 5.72 -3.48
CA ARG A 100 -8.94 5.09 -4.79
C ARG A 100 -8.60 6.11 -5.88
N LYS A 101 -9.24 7.28 -5.88
CA LYS A 101 -8.97 8.33 -6.86
C LYS A 101 -7.49 8.75 -6.86
N GLY A 102 -6.89 8.97 -5.69
CA GLY A 102 -5.47 9.34 -5.61
C GLY A 102 -4.52 8.27 -6.17
N LEU A 103 -4.84 6.99 -5.95
CA LEU A 103 -4.07 5.89 -6.54
C LEU A 103 -4.28 5.81 -8.06
N ASP A 104 -5.51 5.97 -8.54
CA ASP A 104 -5.86 5.95 -9.97
C ASP A 104 -5.17 7.10 -10.72
N GLU A 105 -5.07 8.28 -10.10
CA GLU A 105 -4.29 9.42 -10.61
C GLU A 105 -2.80 9.08 -10.70
N THR A 106 -2.24 8.44 -9.67
CA THR A 106 -0.84 7.99 -9.66
C THR A 106 -0.57 6.97 -10.79
N ILE A 107 -1.50 6.04 -11.03
CA ILE A 107 -1.39 5.07 -12.12
C ILE A 107 -1.47 5.77 -13.49
N LYS A 108 -2.37 6.75 -13.63
CA LYS A 108 -2.50 7.55 -14.85
C LYS A 108 -1.20 8.32 -15.14
N ASP A 109 -0.60 8.93 -14.13
CA ASP A 109 0.67 9.63 -14.25
C ASP A 109 1.81 8.68 -14.64
N ALA A 110 1.87 7.50 -14.01
CA ALA A 110 2.82 6.45 -14.37
C ALA A 110 2.68 6.03 -15.85
N ARG A 111 1.44 5.87 -16.33
CA ARG A 111 1.14 5.55 -17.73
C ARG A 111 1.63 6.64 -18.67
N MET A 112 1.31 7.91 -18.40
CA MET A 112 1.75 9.04 -19.22
C MET A 112 3.29 9.14 -19.26
N LEU A 113 3.96 9.03 -18.12
CA LEU A 113 5.43 9.04 -18.06
C LEU A 113 6.05 7.87 -18.84
N THR A 114 5.42 6.70 -18.81
CA THR A 114 5.88 5.53 -19.59
C THR A 114 5.73 5.76 -21.10
N LEU A 115 4.62 6.36 -21.55
CA LEU A 115 4.42 6.73 -22.96
C LEU A 115 5.42 7.78 -23.44
N ARG A 116 5.65 8.82 -22.64
CA ARG A 116 6.64 9.86 -22.94
C ARG A 116 8.05 9.30 -23.07
N ARG A 117 8.43 8.34 -22.22
CA ARG A 117 9.71 7.63 -22.33
C ARG A 117 9.86 6.84 -23.65
N LEU A 118 8.75 6.43 -24.24
CA LEU A 118 8.68 5.76 -25.54
C LEU A 118 8.52 6.75 -26.71
N ASN A 119 8.54 8.06 -26.45
CA ASN A 119 8.25 9.13 -27.41
C ASN A 119 6.88 8.95 -28.08
N LEU A 120 5.87 8.54 -27.31
CA LEU A 120 4.48 8.37 -27.74
C LEU A 120 3.57 9.44 -27.11
N PRO A 121 2.52 9.89 -27.83
CA PRO A 121 1.51 10.79 -27.26
C PRO A 121 0.80 10.19 -26.05
N ASP A 122 0.39 11.02 -25.09
CA ASP A 122 -0.33 10.59 -23.88
C ASP A 122 -1.69 9.90 -24.20
N SER A 123 -2.27 10.22 -25.37
CA SER A 123 -3.53 9.65 -25.89
C SER A 123 -3.35 8.33 -26.65
N THR A 124 -2.13 7.78 -26.74
CA THR A 124 -1.87 6.51 -27.44
C THR A 124 -2.73 5.39 -26.83
N PRO A 125 -3.56 4.68 -27.60
CA PRO A 125 -4.33 3.53 -27.11
C PRO A 125 -3.44 2.36 -26.72
N ASP A 126 -3.90 1.51 -25.81
CA ASP A 126 -3.12 0.37 -25.32
C ASP A 126 -2.88 -0.70 -26.42
N GLU A 127 -3.74 -0.75 -27.44
CA GLU A 127 -3.63 -1.63 -28.61
C GLU A 127 -2.60 -1.17 -29.65
N HIS A 128 -1.93 -0.04 -29.41
CA HIS A 128 -0.96 0.51 -30.35
C HIS A 128 0.17 -0.49 -30.63
N GLU A 129 0.49 -0.71 -31.92
CA GLU A 129 1.43 -1.74 -32.38
C GLU A 129 2.79 -1.71 -31.65
N LYS A 130 3.34 -0.51 -31.44
CA LYS A 130 4.59 -0.34 -30.68
C LYS A 130 4.50 -0.81 -29.23
N LEU A 131 3.34 -0.67 -28.57
CA LEU A 131 3.13 -1.13 -27.20
C LEU A 131 2.98 -2.65 -27.13
N ALA A 132 2.27 -3.24 -28.10
CA ALA A 132 2.07 -4.68 -28.21
C ALA A 132 3.39 -5.46 -28.39
N LYS A 133 4.39 -4.86 -29.03
CA LYS A 133 5.71 -5.46 -29.28
C LYS A 133 6.71 -5.29 -28.12
N LEU A 134 6.35 -4.62 -27.02
CA LEU A 134 7.28 -4.36 -25.93
C LEU A 134 7.55 -5.60 -25.08
N VAL A 135 8.83 -5.80 -24.76
CA VAL A 135 9.29 -6.74 -23.73
C VAL A 135 10.13 -5.96 -22.70
N PRO A 136 9.79 -5.97 -21.41
CA PRO A 136 8.52 -6.45 -20.85
C PRO A 136 7.33 -5.63 -21.36
N SER A 137 6.11 -6.17 -21.18
CA SER A 137 4.86 -5.58 -21.70
C SER A 137 4.66 -4.14 -21.23
N PHE A 138 3.86 -3.38 -21.98
CA PHE A 138 3.52 -2.01 -21.59
C PHE A 138 2.91 -1.93 -20.18
N GLN A 139 1.94 -2.80 -19.88
CA GLN A 139 1.30 -2.86 -18.56
C GLN A 139 2.31 -3.11 -17.43
N PHE A 140 3.27 -4.01 -17.65
CA PHE A 140 4.34 -4.27 -16.68
C PHE A 140 5.22 -3.03 -16.46
N ARG A 141 5.56 -2.30 -17.52
CA ARG A 141 6.33 -1.05 -17.43
C ARG A 141 5.57 0.03 -16.67
N VAL A 142 4.25 0.16 -16.91
CA VAL A 142 3.38 1.05 -16.15
C VAL A 142 3.38 0.65 -14.68
N GLY A 143 3.18 -0.63 -14.37
CA GLY A 143 3.22 -1.13 -12.99
C GLY A 143 4.55 -0.85 -12.27
N LEU A 144 5.68 -1.03 -12.95
CA LEU A 144 6.99 -0.66 -12.40
C LEU A 144 7.08 0.85 -12.12
N LYS A 145 6.60 1.68 -13.05
CA LYS A 145 6.63 3.13 -12.87
C LYS A 145 5.68 3.60 -11.77
N THR A 146 4.52 2.96 -11.62
CA THR A 146 3.59 3.21 -10.50
C THR A 146 4.26 2.90 -9.17
N LYS A 147 4.94 1.74 -9.06
CA LYS A 147 5.70 1.38 -7.84
C LYS A 147 6.76 2.43 -7.51
N GLU A 148 7.52 2.87 -8.51
CA GLU A 148 8.54 3.92 -8.36
C GLU A 148 7.95 5.21 -7.78
N ILE A 149 6.87 5.73 -8.37
CA ILE A 149 6.22 6.97 -7.91
C ILE A 149 5.70 6.83 -6.48
N ILE A 150 5.04 5.71 -6.16
CA ILE A 150 4.51 5.47 -4.82
C ILE A 150 5.65 5.41 -3.78
N ILE A 151 6.76 4.75 -4.10
CA ILE A 151 7.93 4.68 -3.22
C ILE A 151 8.55 6.06 -3.02
N GLU A 152 8.70 6.85 -4.08
CA GLU A 152 9.25 8.19 -4.01
C GLU A 152 8.40 9.11 -3.13
N GLU A 153 7.07 9.07 -3.28
CA GLU A 153 6.14 9.87 -2.48
C GLU A 153 6.17 9.43 -1.01
N GLU A 154 6.16 8.13 -0.72
CA GLU A 154 6.25 7.64 0.67
C GLU A 154 7.58 8.02 1.33
N LEU A 155 8.69 7.94 0.59
CA LEU A 155 10.00 8.41 1.07
C LEU A 155 10.00 9.91 1.34
N ARG A 156 9.32 10.70 0.49
CA ARG A 156 9.17 12.14 0.67
C ARG A 156 8.38 12.47 1.93
N VAL A 157 7.23 11.84 2.12
CA VAL A 157 6.39 11.99 3.33
C VAL A 157 7.18 11.60 4.58
N ARG A 158 7.91 10.48 4.54
CA ARG A 158 8.72 10.02 5.68
C ARG A 158 9.85 10.98 6.03
N ARG A 159 10.52 11.56 5.02
CA ARG A 159 11.56 12.58 5.23
C ARG A 159 10.97 13.85 5.83
N ALA A 160 9.84 14.32 5.30
CA ALA A 160 9.14 15.51 5.82
C ALA A 160 8.73 15.33 7.28
N ARG A 161 8.09 14.21 7.64
CA ARG A 161 7.70 13.89 9.03
C ARG A 161 8.90 13.90 9.98
N LYS A 162 10.03 13.31 9.55
CA LYS A 162 11.26 13.29 10.35
C LYS A 162 11.81 14.70 10.56
N MET A 163 11.79 15.55 9.53
CA MET A 163 12.27 16.93 9.64
C MET A 163 11.38 17.76 10.58
N THR A 164 10.05 17.62 10.50
CA THR A 164 9.12 18.29 11.41
C THR A 164 9.37 17.90 12.87
N MET A 165 9.52 16.60 13.14
CA MET A 165 9.81 16.11 14.50
C MET A 165 11.13 16.65 15.06
N ILE A 166 12.16 16.77 14.22
CA ILE A 166 13.44 17.38 14.62
C ILE A 166 13.24 18.87 14.92
N ALA A 167 12.52 19.60 14.08
CA ALA A 167 12.26 21.02 14.28
C ALA A 167 11.49 21.28 15.59
N GLU A 168 10.39 20.56 15.81
CA GLU A 168 9.60 20.63 17.05
C GLU A 168 10.44 20.29 18.29
N GLY A 169 11.26 19.24 18.21
CA GLY A 169 12.17 18.87 19.31
C GLY A 169 13.24 19.92 19.59
N THR A 170 13.79 20.56 18.55
CA THR A 170 14.76 21.66 18.74
C THR A 170 14.10 22.91 19.31
N GLU A 171 12.86 23.19 18.93
CA GLU A 171 12.10 24.32 19.45
C GLU A 171 11.69 24.09 20.91
N ALA A 172 11.20 22.90 21.25
CA ALA A 172 10.85 22.53 22.62
C ALA A 172 12.05 22.68 23.57
N LYS A 173 13.24 22.21 23.17
CA LYS A 173 14.48 22.41 23.94
C LYS A 173 14.82 23.90 24.13
N ARG A 174 14.67 24.72 23.09
CA ARG A 174 14.89 26.17 23.21
C ARG A 174 13.89 26.84 24.14
N GLN A 175 12.62 26.41 24.13
CA GLN A 175 11.60 26.92 25.03
C GLN A 175 11.91 26.51 26.48
N GLU A 176 12.31 25.26 26.71
CA GLU A 176 12.70 24.73 28.01
C GLU A 176 13.91 25.48 28.59
N ASP A 177 14.96 25.70 27.79
CA ASP A 177 16.15 26.47 28.18
C ASP A 177 15.86 27.96 28.47
N ALA A 178 14.78 28.51 27.90
CA ALA A 178 14.37 29.89 28.12
C ALA A 178 13.57 30.10 29.41
N ILE A 179 12.86 29.09 29.90
CA ILE A 179 12.08 29.15 31.16
C ILE A 179 12.95 29.52 32.38
N PRO A 180 14.09 28.86 32.67
CA PRO A 180 14.92 29.20 33.82
C PRO A 180 15.62 30.55 33.66
N LYS A 181 15.81 31.06 32.44
CA LYS A 181 16.34 32.42 32.19
C LYS A 181 15.28 33.51 32.40
N ARG A 182 14.00 33.19 32.19
CA ARG A 182 12.88 34.12 32.39
C ARG A 182 12.50 34.27 33.86
N LYS A 183 12.50 33.18 34.64
CA LYS A 183 12.17 33.19 36.08
C LYS A 183 12.91 34.28 36.90
N PRO A 184 14.25 34.38 36.89
CA PRO A 184 14.97 35.36 37.69
C PRO A 184 14.77 36.81 37.20
N ARG A 185 14.42 36.99 35.92
CA ARG A 185 14.14 38.32 35.37
C ARG A 185 12.76 38.82 35.82
N VAL A 186 11.75 37.96 35.82
CA VAL A 186 10.40 38.28 36.32
C VAL A 186 10.44 38.56 37.82
N GLU A 187 11.15 37.75 38.60
CA GLU A 187 11.31 37.98 40.05
C GLU A 187 11.97 39.33 40.37
N ARG A 188 13.01 39.73 39.63
CA ARG A 188 13.64 41.05 39.80
C ARG A 188 12.71 42.21 39.41
N GLU A 189 11.96 42.08 38.32
CA GLU A 189 11.02 43.11 37.88
C GLU A 189 9.86 43.28 38.89
N GLU A 190 9.34 42.18 39.47
CA GLU A 190 8.35 42.23 40.54
C GLU A 190 8.87 42.88 41.83
N GLU A 191 10.11 42.55 42.23
CA GLU A 191 10.71 43.10 43.45
C GLU A 191 10.92 44.61 43.35
N VAL A 192 11.36 45.10 42.19
CA VAL A 192 11.48 46.54 41.90
C VAL A 192 10.11 47.23 41.90
N GLY A 193 9.06 46.57 41.38
CA GLY A 193 7.68 47.08 41.42
C GLY A 193 7.14 47.20 42.85
N ARG A 194 7.30 46.16 43.69
CA ARG A 194 6.88 46.19 45.10
C ARG A 194 7.63 47.25 45.91
N ASN A 195 8.92 47.44 45.63
CA ASN A 195 9.74 48.42 46.35
C ASN A 195 9.41 49.88 45.95
N LYS A 196 8.89 50.09 44.73
CA LYS A 196 8.35 51.39 44.30
C LYS A 196 6.98 51.69 44.92
N GLY A 197 6.10 50.70 45.06
CA GLY A 197 4.80 50.88 45.72
C GLY A 197 4.91 51.24 47.21
N ARG A 198 5.94 50.73 47.91
CA ARG A 198 6.18 51.03 49.34
C ARG A 198 6.77 52.42 49.64
N LYS A 199 7.24 53.16 48.63
CA LYS A 199 7.81 54.51 48.79
C LYS A 199 6.82 55.62 48.42
N GLY A 200 5.57 55.27 48.11
CA GLY A 200 4.53 56.19 47.66
C GLY A 200 3.37 56.43 48.64
N ASP A 201 3.39 55.82 49.83
CA ASP A 201 2.47 56.09 50.95
C ASP A 201 3.17 56.90 52.05
#